data_AF-A0A2E2FM14-F1
#
_entry.id   AF-A0A2E2FM14-F1
#
_cell.length_a   1.000
_cell.length_b   1.000
_cell.length_c   1.000
_cell.angle_alpha   90.00
_cell.angle_beta   90.00
_cell.angle_gamma   90.00
#
_symmetry.space_group_name_H-M   'P 1'
#
loop_
_entity.id
_entity.type
_entity.pdbx_description
1 polymer ?
#
loop_
_entity_poly.entity_id
_entity_poly.type
_entity_poly.pdbx_seq_one_letter_code
_entity_poly.pdbx_strand_id
1 'polypeptide(L)'
;MPFSKYNANSLYIGRMGNLLRIKLSYNLLILGIITSLVLTLKLWIPPQEIPAFGILPQFPNAVNYTLVGLFLLCLIVLLIYKKWFVFPVLGLLLFIFLVLQDINRFQPWVYHYSLLWIPFLLYPVHYYKFKPWEPVLNFQRLLLMGIFLWSGIQKLNAAYFEGISAYLTSGLETSLGVPHESLQFLAWIAPFLQIIGAIGLLTPTLRNWGILLLTIIQLMGILLIAVLNKWNYVIIPWNLVIVGFLWLLFYNTKERWNDFSLGKMVGLKLVLTVVLLMPLVGKFTKLPYPVQFKLYSEFLEDSHLYLLKEDNDFSQFPSKAVRSVGSYEVINLQYWASEVYNAPLYQSNLNYEIIETEVSKIYPNTKVFLTISSSNDSDTTEE
;
A
#
# COMPACT_ATOMS: atom_id res chain seq x y z
N MET A 1 34.64 25.63 -31.09
CA MET A 1 33.76 25.00 -30.08
C MET A 1 34.54 24.84 -28.79
N PRO A 2 34.23 25.58 -27.71
CA PRO A 2 34.91 25.37 -26.44
C PRO A 2 34.23 24.19 -25.71
N PHE A 3 35.01 23.14 -25.47
CA PHE A 3 34.64 22.11 -24.50
C PHE A 3 34.55 22.78 -23.12
N SER A 4 33.32 22.93 -22.63
CA SER A 4 33.01 23.31 -21.26
C SER A 4 33.83 22.44 -20.30
N LYS A 5 34.72 23.08 -19.53
CA LYS A 5 35.39 22.47 -18.37
C LYS A 5 34.32 22.16 -17.32
N TYR A 6 33.67 21.01 -17.45
CA TYR A 6 32.91 20.42 -16.36
C TYR A 6 33.89 20.10 -15.23
N ASN A 7 33.79 20.91 -14.18
CA ASN A 7 34.67 20.87 -13.02
C ASN A 7 34.54 19.48 -12.35
N ALA A 8 35.58 18.66 -12.40
CA ALA A 8 35.56 17.29 -11.87
C ALA A 8 35.12 17.23 -10.38
N ASN A 9 35.36 18.31 -9.64
CA ASN A 9 34.93 18.47 -8.25
C ASN A 9 33.41 18.60 -8.08
N SER A 10 32.67 19.23 -9.01
CA SER A 10 31.19 19.31 -8.91
C SER A 10 30.55 17.94 -9.16
N LEU A 11 31.16 17.15 -10.04
CA LEU A 11 30.73 15.80 -10.38
C LEU A 11 30.97 14.81 -9.22
N TYR A 12 32.08 14.97 -8.49
CA TYR A 12 32.38 14.18 -7.29
C TYR A 12 31.45 14.51 -6.11
N ILE A 13 31.18 15.79 -5.85
CA ILE A 13 30.28 16.23 -4.78
C ILE A 13 28.83 15.76 -5.05
N GLY A 14 28.37 15.83 -6.31
CA GLY A 14 27.06 15.29 -6.71
C GLY A 14 26.94 13.78 -6.51
N ARG A 15 27.98 13.01 -6.86
CA ARG A 15 28.01 11.55 -6.67
C ARG A 15 27.99 11.14 -5.20
N MET A 16 28.66 11.89 -4.33
CA MET A 16 28.66 11.63 -2.88
C MET A 16 27.27 11.86 -2.27
N GLY A 17 26.54 12.88 -2.74
CA GLY A 17 25.14 13.12 -2.39
C GLY A 17 24.19 11.99 -2.83
N ASN A 18 24.35 11.49 -4.06
CA ASN A 18 23.51 10.41 -4.60
C ASN A 18 23.72 9.08 -3.86
N LEU A 19 24.96 8.76 -3.49
CA LEU A 19 25.25 7.56 -2.70
C LEU A 19 24.61 7.62 -1.31
N LEU A 20 24.64 8.78 -0.65
CA LEU A 20 23.97 8.95 0.65
C LEU A 20 22.45 8.79 0.49
N ARG A 21 21.84 9.44 -0.51
CA ARG A 21 20.41 9.31 -0.80
C ARG A 21 20.01 7.86 -0.99
N ILE A 22 20.76 7.08 -1.76
CA ILE A 22 20.50 5.64 -1.94
C ILE A 22 20.58 4.87 -0.64
N LYS A 23 21.62 5.09 0.18
CA LYS A 23 21.76 4.40 1.46
C LYS A 23 20.60 4.70 2.40
N LEU A 24 20.13 5.94 2.41
CA LEU A 24 18.99 6.38 3.20
C LEU A 24 17.68 5.83 2.65
N SER A 25 17.44 5.89 1.34
CA SER A 25 16.26 5.28 0.69
C SER A 25 16.18 3.77 0.93
N TYR A 26 17.31 3.08 0.87
CA TYR A 26 17.38 1.65 1.19
C TYR A 26 17.00 1.39 2.65
N ASN A 27 17.60 2.11 3.59
CA ASN A 27 17.28 1.95 5.02
C ASN A 27 15.82 2.28 5.32
N LEU A 28 15.32 3.38 4.76
CA LEU A 28 13.95 3.82 4.94
C LEU A 28 12.97 2.76 4.45
N LEU A 29 13.24 2.14 3.29
CA LEU A 29 12.42 1.05 2.77
C LEU A 29 12.40 -0.15 3.71
N ILE A 30 13.57 -0.63 4.14
CA ILE A 30 13.67 -1.81 5.02
C ILE A 30 13.01 -1.54 6.38
N LEU A 31 13.23 -0.36 6.98
CA LEU A 31 12.54 0.05 8.20
C LEU A 31 11.03 0.16 8.00
N GLY A 32 10.59 0.65 6.85
CA GLY A 32 9.19 0.68 6.45
C GLY A 32 8.55 -0.70 6.41
N ILE A 33 9.25 -1.66 5.80
CA ILE A 33 8.80 -3.06 5.74
C ILE A 33 8.73 -3.63 7.17
N ILE A 34 9.80 -3.52 7.96
CA ILE A 34 9.82 -4.05 9.34
C ILE A 34 8.68 -3.45 10.17
N THR A 35 8.51 -2.13 10.17
CA THR A 35 7.47 -1.47 10.98
C THR A 35 6.06 -1.86 10.53
N SER A 36 5.82 -1.98 9.21
CA SER A 36 4.54 -2.44 8.67
C SER A 36 4.26 -3.90 9.01
N LEU A 37 5.27 -4.78 8.93
CA LEU A 37 5.19 -6.18 9.34
C LEU A 37 4.85 -6.33 10.83
N VAL A 38 5.56 -5.60 11.69
CA VAL A 38 5.35 -5.65 13.15
C VAL A 38 3.94 -5.17 13.50
N LEU A 39 3.49 -4.07 12.89
CA LEU A 39 2.15 -3.53 13.14
C LEU A 39 1.03 -4.46 12.65
N THR A 40 1.30 -5.22 11.59
CA THR A 40 0.37 -6.19 11.00
C THR A 40 0.74 -7.63 11.31
N LEU A 41 1.45 -7.90 12.42
CA LEU A 41 2.03 -9.23 12.67
C LEU A 41 0.99 -10.37 12.62
N LYS A 42 -0.24 -10.08 13.09
CA LYS A 42 -1.37 -10.99 13.03
C LYS A 42 -1.84 -11.30 11.59
N LEU A 43 -1.55 -10.47 10.60
CA LEU A 43 -1.78 -10.77 9.17
C LEU A 43 -0.76 -11.80 8.64
N TRP A 44 0.47 -11.74 9.14
CA TRP A 44 1.56 -12.64 8.71
C TRP A 44 1.50 -13.99 9.40
N ILE A 45 0.89 -14.03 10.58
CA ILE A 45 0.67 -15.23 11.38
C ILE A 45 -0.83 -15.20 11.78
N PRO A 46 -1.73 -15.52 10.83
CA PRO A 46 -3.17 -15.36 11.04
C PRO A 46 -3.70 -16.22 12.18
N PRO A 47 -4.64 -15.69 13.00
CA PRO A 47 -5.46 -16.53 13.85
C PRO A 47 -6.37 -17.40 12.97
N GLN A 48 -6.86 -18.49 13.54
CA GLN A 48 -7.61 -19.51 12.79
C GLN A 48 -9.10 -19.17 12.60
N GLU A 49 -9.55 -17.98 13.04
CA GLU A 49 -10.97 -17.58 13.04
C GLU A 49 -11.56 -17.45 11.63
N ILE A 50 -10.86 -16.76 10.73
CA ILE A 50 -11.21 -16.71 9.31
C ILE A 50 -10.04 -17.28 8.52
N PRO A 51 -10.29 -18.32 7.72
CA PRO A 51 -9.24 -19.04 7.03
C PRO A 51 -8.57 -18.15 5.99
N ALA A 52 -7.24 -18.13 6.05
CA ALA A 52 -6.40 -17.54 5.03
C ALA A 52 -6.43 -18.40 3.75
N PHE A 53 -6.51 -17.76 2.59
CA PHE A 53 -6.41 -18.43 1.31
C PHE A 53 -5.18 -17.96 0.53
N GLY A 54 -4.47 -18.91 -0.08
CA GLY A 54 -3.39 -18.64 -1.00
C GLY A 54 -3.29 -19.68 -2.09
N ILE A 55 -2.41 -19.41 -3.05
CA ILE A 55 -2.06 -20.33 -4.13
C ILE A 55 -1.29 -21.53 -3.57
N LEU A 56 -0.51 -21.31 -2.51
CA LEU A 56 0.25 -22.34 -1.82
C LEU A 56 -0.56 -22.93 -0.65
N PRO A 57 -0.34 -24.21 -0.29
CA PRO A 57 -1.02 -24.82 0.84
C PRO A 57 -0.68 -24.10 2.15
N GLN A 58 -1.65 -24.05 3.06
CA GLN A 58 -1.43 -23.55 4.41
C GLN A 58 -0.52 -24.49 5.18
N PHE A 59 0.46 -23.92 5.88
CA PHE A 59 1.34 -24.66 6.77
C PHE A 59 0.91 -24.49 8.23
N PRO A 60 1.29 -25.42 9.12
CA PRO A 60 1.09 -25.25 10.55
C PRO A 60 1.69 -23.94 11.06
N ASN A 61 1.07 -23.33 12.07
CA ASN A 61 1.49 -22.03 12.61
C ASN A 61 2.99 -21.99 12.97
N ALA A 62 3.56 -23.07 13.50
CA ALA A 62 5.00 -23.17 13.81
C ALA A 62 5.91 -22.89 12.59
N VAL A 63 5.51 -23.36 11.41
CA VAL A 63 6.25 -23.13 10.16
C VAL A 63 6.11 -21.67 9.74
N ASN A 64 4.89 -21.11 9.83
CA ASN A 64 4.64 -19.70 9.52
C ASN A 64 5.46 -18.76 10.45
N TYR A 65 5.50 -19.02 11.75
CA TYR A 65 6.36 -18.29 12.70
C TYR A 65 7.83 -18.33 12.27
N THR A 66 8.31 -19.52 11.85
CA THR A 66 9.70 -19.70 11.40
C THR A 66 9.98 -18.89 10.14
N LEU A 67 9.10 -18.95 9.13
CA LEU A 67 9.26 -18.22 7.87
C LEU A 67 9.22 -16.71 8.06
N VAL A 68 8.27 -16.21 8.86
CA VAL A 68 8.18 -14.77 9.20
C VAL A 68 9.39 -14.33 10.02
N GLY A 69 9.85 -15.15 10.99
CA GLY A 69 11.06 -14.90 11.76
C GLY A 69 12.32 -14.83 10.90
N LEU A 70 12.47 -15.77 9.96
CA LEU A 70 13.57 -15.77 8.98
C LEU A 70 13.52 -14.54 8.07
N PHE A 71 12.32 -14.14 7.64
CA PHE A 71 12.15 -12.93 6.83
C PHE A 71 12.53 -11.66 7.61
N LEU A 72 12.06 -11.52 8.86
CA LEU A 72 12.44 -10.41 9.74
C LEU A 72 13.95 -10.38 10.02
N LEU A 73 14.55 -11.54 10.31
CA LEU A 73 16.00 -11.66 10.50
C LEU A 73 16.75 -11.22 9.25
N CYS A 74 16.28 -11.65 8.07
CA CYS A 74 16.84 -11.23 6.79
C CYS A 74 16.81 -9.69 6.65
N LEU A 75 15.69 -9.04 6.95
CA LEU A 75 15.55 -7.58 6.89
C LEU A 75 16.49 -6.87 7.89
N ILE A 76 16.62 -7.38 9.12
CA ILE A 76 17.55 -6.83 10.12
C ILE A 76 19.00 -6.95 9.64
N VAL A 77 19.37 -8.10 9.09
CA VAL A 77 20.69 -8.32 8.50
C VAL A 77 20.92 -7.36 7.33
N LEU A 78 19.91 -7.03 6.53
CA LEU A 78 20.02 -6.05 5.45
C LEU A 78 20.30 -4.62 5.93
N LEU A 79 19.81 -4.23 7.12
CA LEU A 79 20.13 -2.92 7.70
C LEU A 79 21.62 -2.79 8.05
N ILE A 80 22.22 -3.88 8.54
CA ILE A 80 23.60 -3.91 9.03
C ILE A 80 24.57 -4.25 7.89
N TYR A 81 24.29 -5.32 7.15
CA TYR A 81 25.15 -5.95 6.15
C TYR A 81 24.59 -5.81 4.73
N LYS A 82 24.63 -4.59 4.20
CA LYS A 82 24.18 -4.22 2.84
C LYS A 82 25.01 -4.84 1.70
N LYS A 83 26.04 -5.61 2.04
CA LYS A 83 27.05 -6.11 1.10
C LYS A 83 26.66 -7.41 0.43
N TRP A 84 25.83 -8.22 1.09
CA TRP A 84 25.61 -9.61 0.69
C TRP A 84 24.36 -9.70 -0.16
N PHE A 85 24.53 -9.87 -1.48
CA PHE A 85 23.45 -9.97 -2.46
C PHE A 85 22.48 -11.13 -2.19
N VAL A 86 22.91 -12.13 -1.42
CA VAL A 86 22.07 -13.28 -1.04
C VAL A 86 20.86 -12.83 -0.21
N PHE A 87 21.02 -11.90 0.73
CA PHE A 87 19.91 -11.50 1.61
C PHE A 87 18.82 -10.68 0.92
N PRO A 88 19.09 -9.72 0.01
CA PRO A 88 18.02 -9.06 -0.72
C PRO A 88 17.20 -10.04 -1.56
N VAL A 89 17.85 -11.00 -2.21
CA VAL A 89 17.17 -12.03 -3.01
C VAL A 89 16.37 -12.98 -2.12
N LEU A 90 16.99 -13.53 -1.07
CA LEU A 90 16.32 -14.41 -0.11
C LEU A 90 15.12 -13.70 0.55
N GLY A 91 15.30 -12.44 0.96
CA GLY A 91 14.23 -11.62 1.51
C GLY A 91 13.07 -11.46 0.55
N LEU A 92 13.33 -11.16 -0.74
CA LEU A 92 12.27 -11.09 -1.74
C LEU A 92 11.58 -12.44 -1.94
N LEU A 93 12.34 -13.54 -2.04
CA LEU A 93 11.77 -14.88 -2.23
C LEU A 93 10.88 -15.29 -1.06
N LEU A 94 11.34 -15.06 0.18
CA LEU A 94 10.52 -15.29 1.38
C LEU A 94 9.28 -14.40 1.37
N PHE A 95 9.41 -13.14 0.96
CA PHE A 95 8.28 -12.23 0.91
C PHE A 95 7.21 -12.67 -0.09
N ILE A 96 7.63 -13.04 -1.31
CA ILE A 96 6.74 -13.58 -2.34
C ILE A 96 6.11 -14.88 -1.84
N PHE A 97 6.90 -15.80 -1.28
CA PHE A 97 6.40 -17.07 -0.77
C PHE A 97 5.33 -16.86 0.32
N LEU A 98 5.57 -15.98 1.28
CA LEU A 98 4.61 -15.64 2.33
C LEU A 98 3.32 -15.04 1.73
N VAL A 99 3.42 -14.16 0.74
CA VAL A 99 2.25 -13.58 0.06
C VAL A 99 1.46 -14.65 -0.72
N LEU A 100 2.14 -15.61 -1.35
CA LEU A 100 1.47 -16.68 -2.10
C LEU A 100 0.77 -17.69 -1.20
N GLN A 101 1.14 -17.80 0.08
CA GLN A 101 0.42 -18.62 1.07
C GLN A 101 -0.86 -17.96 1.54
N ASP A 102 -0.95 -16.63 1.52
CA ASP A 102 -2.13 -15.91 1.98
C ASP A 102 -2.26 -14.59 1.22
N ILE A 103 -3.24 -14.53 0.32
CA ILE A 103 -3.50 -13.39 -0.55
C ILE A 103 -3.86 -12.14 0.25
N ASN A 104 -4.37 -12.29 1.49
CA ASN A 104 -4.63 -11.16 2.38
C ASN A 104 -3.36 -10.40 2.76
N ARG A 105 -2.18 -11.03 2.67
CA ARG A 105 -0.89 -10.37 2.86
C ARG A 105 -0.54 -9.46 1.69
N PHE A 106 -1.16 -9.62 0.52
CA PHE A 106 -0.90 -8.78 -0.66
C PHE A 106 -1.59 -7.41 -0.56
N GLN A 107 -1.14 -6.63 0.42
CA GLN A 107 -1.64 -5.30 0.71
C GLN A 107 -1.01 -4.24 -0.23
N PRO A 108 -1.63 -3.06 -0.36
CA PRO A 108 -1.10 -1.95 -1.17
C PRO A 108 0.34 -1.54 -0.80
N TRP A 109 0.64 -1.50 0.49
CA TRP A 109 1.99 -1.18 0.98
C TRP A 109 3.01 -2.26 0.59
N VAL A 110 2.62 -3.54 0.61
CA VAL A 110 3.45 -4.67 0.17
C VAL A 110 3.80 -4.51 -1.30
N TYR A 111 2.82 -4.18 -2.14
CA TYR A 111 3.03 -3.93 -3.56
C TYR A 111 3.99 -2.75 -3.79
N HIS A 112 3.75 -1.59 -3.17
CA HIS A 112 4.60 -0.42 -3.33
C HIS A 112 6.03 -0.62 -2.84
N TYR A 113 6.21 -1.24 -1.66
CA TYR A 113 7.55 -1.54 -1.16
C TYR A 113 8.28 -2.53 -2.04
N SER A 114 7.60 -3.55 -2.58
CA SER A 114 8.19 -4.49 -3.54
C SER A 114 8.72 -3.75 -4.77
N LEU A 115 7.92 -2.84 -5.34
CA LEU A 115 8.33 -2.04 -6.50
C LEU A 115 9.52 -1.12 -6.19
N LEU A 116 9.54 -0.50 -5.01
CA LEU A 116 10.67 0.33 -4.56
C LEU A 116 11.94 -0.50 -4.27
N TRP A 117 11.80 -1.80 -3.98
CA TRP A 117 12.90 -2.72 -3.74
C TRP A 117 13.55 -3.21 -5.04
N ILE A 118 12.78 -3.45 -6.12
CA ILE A 118 13.28 -3.99 -7.40
C ILE A 118 14.60 -3.35 -7.89
N PRO A 119 14.77 -2.01 -7.90
CA PRO A 119 16.02 -1.38 -8.31
C PRO A 119 17.23 -1.79 -7.50
N PHE A 120 17.07 -2.05 -6.20
CA PHE A 120 18.16 -2.48 -5.33
C PHE A 120 18.55 -3.94 -5.56
N LEU A 121 17.64 -4.76 -6.10
CA LEU A 121 17.93 -6.14 -6.50
C LEU A 121 18.67 -6.17 -7.84
N LEU A 122 18.19 -5.39 -8.81
CA LEU A 122 18.82 -5.30 -10.13
C LEU A 122 20.13 -4.49 -10.10
N TYR A 123 20.40 -3.78 -8.99
CA TYR A 123 21.58 -2.95 -8.82
C TYR A 123 22.23 -3.18 -7.44
N PRO A 124 23.00 -4.27 -7.26
CA PRO A 124 23.60 -4.61 -5.98
C PRO A 124 24.45 -3.45 -5.47
N VAL A 125 24.14 -2.97 -4.26
CA VAL A 125 24.77 -1.80 -3.63
C VAL A 125 26.30 -1.94 -3.54
N HIS A 126 26.83 -3.17 -3.62
CA HIS A 126 28.22 -3.47 -3.34
C HIS A 126 29.17 -3.58 -4.54
N TYR A 127 28.69 -3.80 -5.76
CA TYR A 127 29.61 -4.11 -6.88
C TYR A 127 30.28 -2.89 -7.52
N TYR A 128 29.98 -1.66 -7.07
CA TYR A 128 30.14 -0.51 -7.96
C TYR A 128 30.49 0.81 -7.27
N LYS A 129 31.73 0.93 -6.80
CA LYS A 129 32.37 2.22 -6.48
C LYS A 129 32.41 3.19 -7.69
N PHE A 130 32.05 2.73 -8.90
CA PHE A 130 32.26 3.44 -10.17
C PHE A 130 31.03 3.58 -11.08
N LYS A 131 29.85 3.12 -10.68
CA LYS A 131 28.67 3.04 -11.56
C LYS A 131 27.64 4.12 -11.16
N PRO A 132 26.96 4.79 -12.11
CA PRO A 132 26.01 5.85 -11.82
C PRO A 132 24.81 5.32 -11.03
N TRP A 133 24.46 6.00 -9.94
CA TRP A 133 23.33 5.67 -9.05
C TRP A 133 22.02 6.32 -9.52
N GLU A 134 22.13 7.22 -10.50
CA GLU A 134 21.04 8.01 -11.06
C GLU A 134 19.90 7.13 -11.61
N PRO A 135 20.13 6.00 -12.32
CA PRO A 135 19.02 5.16 -12.81
C PRO A 135 18.14 4.58 -11.69
N VAL A 136 18.73 4.23 -10.53
CA VAL A 136 17.99 3.70 -9.37
C VAL A 136 17.11 4.79 -8.78
N LEU A 137 17.69 5.97 -8.53
CA LEU A 137 16.96 7.13 -8.01
C LEU A 137 15.88 7.59 -8.99
N ASN A 138 16.19 7.63 -10.29
CA ASN A 138 15.25 8.03 -11.34
C ASN A 138 14.09 7.04 -11.48
N PHE A 139 14.34 5.74 -11.36
CA PHE A 139 13.26 4.75 -11.33
C PHE A 139 12.30 5.02 -10.17
N GLN A 140 12.83 5.22 -8.95
CA GLN A 140 12.00 5.47 -7.78
C GLN A 140 11.24 6.81 -7.89
N ARG A 141 11.87 7.85 -8.45
CA ARG A 141 11.23 9.13 -8.75
C ARG A 141 10.05 8.96 -9.71
N LEU A 142 10.29 8.32 -10.86
CA LEU A 142 9.25 8.09 -11.88
C LEU A 142 8.12 7.22 -11.34
N LEU A 143 8.46 6.17 -10.58
CA LEU A 143 7.49 5.31 -9.95
C LEU A 143 6.59 6.09 -8.98
N LEU A 144 7.15 6.87 -8.06
CA LEU A 144 6.35 7.65 -7.10
C LEU A 144 5.50 8.71 -7.80
N MET A 145 6.04 9.44 -8.77
CA MET A 145 5.25 10.40 -9.56
C MET A 145 4.07 9.71 -10.23
N GLY A 146 4.29 8.53 -10.82
CA GLY A 146 3.23 7.76 -11.44
C GLY A 146 2.18 7.23 -10.44
N ILE A 147 2.61 6.71 -9.28
CA ILE A 147 1.71 6.28 -8.21
C ILE A 147 0.82 7.46 -7.76
N PHE A 148 1.42 8.63 -7.50
CA PHE A 148 0.66 9.80 -7.07
C PHE A 148 -0.29 10.31 -8.14
N LEU A 149 0.16 10.40 -9.39
CA LEU A 149 -0.64 10.86 -10.51
C LEU A 149 -1.85 9.93 -10.72
N TRP A 150 -1.60 8.62 -10.83
CA TRP A 150 -2.68 7.65 -11.04
C TRP A 150 -3.61 7.56 -9.83
N SER A 151 -3.10 7.54 -8.61
CA SER A 151 -3.94 7.51 -7.41
C SER A 151 -4.77 8.79 -7.24
N GLY A 152 -4.33 9.93 -7.77
CA GLY A 152 -5.14 11.14 -7.83
C GLY A 152 -6.22 11.06 -8.91
N ILE A 153 -5.87 10.59 -10.11
CA ILE A 153 -6.80 10.42 -11.24
C ILE A 153 -7.90 9.40 -10.89
N GLN A 154 -7.54 8.27 -10.28
CA GLN A 154 -8.50 7.22 -9.95
C GLN A 154 -9.56 7.70 -8.95
N LYS A 155 -9.23 8.66 -8.08
CA LYS A 155 -10.18 9.28 -7.14
C LYS A 155 -11.14 10.28 -7.81
N LEU A 156 -10.97 10.63 -9.08
CA LEU A 156 -11.89 11.51 -9.81
C LEU A 156 -13.11 10.74 -10.32
N ASN A 157 -13.93 10.23 -9.39
CA ASN A 157 -15.15 9.50 -9.71
C ASN A 157 -16.23 9.75 -8.63
N ALA A 158 -17.51 9.47 -8.97
CA ALA A 158 -18.64 9.72 -8.09
C ALA A 158 -18.54 8.98 -6.74
N ALA A 159 -18.14 7.70 -6.75
CA ALA A 159 -18.00 6.90 -5.54
C ALA A 159 -17.00 7.50 -4.54
N TYR A 160 -15.94 8.16 -5.02
CA TYR A 160 -15.03 8.90 -4.14
C TYR A 160 -15.68 10.15 -3.53
N PHE A 161 -16.36 10.96 -4.35
CA PHE A 161 -16.90 12.27 -3.96
C PHE A 161 -18.19 12.23 -3.15
N GLU A 162 -19.01 11.20 -3.35
CA GLU A 162 -20.25 10.99 -2.62
C GLU A 162 -19.98 10.09 -1.41
N GLY A 163 -19.14 9.08 -1.60
CA GLY A 163 -18.98 8.04 -0.64
C GLY A 163 -17.74 8.14 0.25
N ILE A 164 -16.56 7.95 -0.35
CA ILE A 164 -15.30 7.90 0.42
C ILE A 164 -15.05 9.20 1.17
N SER A 165 -15.39 10.35 0.59
CA SER A 165 -15.25 11.64 1.26
C SER A 165 -16.07 11.71 2.56
N ALA A 166 -17.26 11.13 2.59
CA ALA A 166 -18.08 11.04 3.78
C ALA A 166 -17.42 10.18 4.86
N TYR A 167 -16.96 9.01 4.47
CA TYR A 167 -16.22 8.15 5.38
C TYR A 167 -14.95 8.83 5.93
N LEU A 168 -14.13 9.45 5.08
CA LEU A 168 -12.87 10.08 5.49
C LEU A 168 -13.06 11.23 6.49
N THR A 169 -14.17 11.96 6.41
CA THR A 169 -14.44 13.10 7.32
C THR A 169 -15.32 12.73 8.51
N SER A 170 -15.95 11.55 8.54
CA SER A 170 -16.80 11.09 9.65
C SER A 170 -16.09 11.11 11.02
N GLY A 171 -14.79 10.80 11.07
CA GLY A 171 -14.00 10.87 12.30
C GLY A 171 -13.78 12.30 12.80
N LEU A 172 -13.71 13.29 11.90
CA LEU A 172 -13.66 14.71 12.28
C LEU A 172 -15.01 15.19 12.83
N GLU A 173 -16.10 14.77 12.20
CA GLU A 173 -17.45 15.07 12.69
C GLU A 173 -17.65 14.50 14.10
N THR A 174 -17.33 13.23 14.29
CA THR A 174 -17.48 12.56 15.59
C THR A 174 -16.54 13.12 16.66
N SER A 175 -15.29 13.47 16.30
CA SER A 175 -14.28 13.88 17.28
C SER A 175 -14.28 15.39 17.58
N LEU A 176 -14.65 16.23 16.60
CA LEU A 176 -14.55 17.69 16.69
C LEU A 176 -15.92 18.39 16.55
N GLY A 177 -17.00 17.66 16.27
CA GLY A 177 -18.34 18.23 16.12
C GLY A 177 -18.51 19.14 14.89
N VAL A 178 -17.64 18.99 13.87
CA VAL A 178 -17.73 19.80 12.64
C VAL A 178 -18.65 19.11 11.65
N PRO A 179 -19.70 19.79 11.13
CA PRO A 179 -20.65 19.19 10.19
C PRO A 179 -19.97 18.65 8.92
N HIS A 180 -20.44 17.51 8.42
CA HIS A 180 -19.91 16.86 7.22
C HIS A 180 -19.81 17.81 6.01
N GLU A 181 -20.85 18.60 5.75
CA GLU A 181 -20.92 19.56 4.64
C GLU A 181 -19.76 20.58 4.66
N SER A 182 -19.32 20.97 5.86
CA SER A 182 -18.21 21.91 6.04
C SER A 182 -16.85 21.28 5.79
N LEU A 183 -16.75 19.94 5.78
CA LEU A 183 -15.50 19.20 5.63
C LEU A 183 -15.37 18.53 4.26
N GLN A 184 -16.48 18.36 3.54
CA GLN A 184 -16.51 17.68 2.25
C GLN A 184 -15.51 18.29 1.24
N PHE A 185 -15.32 19.62 1.28
CA PHE A 185 -14.36 20.30 0.41
C PHE A 185 -12.91 19.80 0.58
N LEU A 186 -12.51 19.38 1.80
CA LEU A 186 -11.16 18.87 2.08
C LEU A 186 -10.92 17.55 1.36
N ALA A 187 -11.90 16.64 1.41
CA ALA A 187 -11.82 15.37 0.72
C ALA A 187 -11.91 15.55 -0.81
N TRP A 188 -12.73 16.50 -1.28
CA TRP A 188 -12.90 16.80 -2.70
C TRP A 188 -11.66 17.40 -3.36
N ILE A 189 -10.95 18.30 -2.68
CA ILE A 189 -9.75 18.92 -3.26
C ILE A 189 -8.53 17.99 -3.26
N ALA A 190 -8.51 16.99 -2.37
CA ALA A 190 -7.39 16.06 -2.22
C ALA A 190 -6.88 15.41 -3.53
N PRO A 191 -7.72 14.83 -4.41
CA PRO A 191 -7.24 14.27 -5.68
C PRO A 191 -6.59 15.33 -6.59
N PHE A 192 -7.12 16.55 -6.64
CA PHE A 192 -6.55 17.63 -7.44
C PHE A 192 -5.19 18.07 -6.89
N LEU A 193 -5.07 18.25 -5.58
CA LEU A 193 -3.78 18.57 -4.93
C LEU A 193 -2.76 17.44 -5.15
N GLN A 194 -3.21 16.18 -5.18
CA GLN A 194 -2.35 15.03 -5.44
C GLN A 194 -1.81 15.05 -6.88
N ILE A 195 -2.66 15.32 -7.87
CA ILE A 195 -2.28 15.44 -9.28
C ILE A 195 -1.34 16.64 -9.48
N ILE A 196 -1.71 17.81 -8.96
CA ILE A 196 -0.89 19.04 -9.04
C ILE A 196 0.46 18.81 -8.37
N GLY A 197 0.48 18.16 -7.21
CA GLY A 197 1.70 17.80 -6.50
C GLY A 197 2.60 16.90 -7.33
N ALA A 198 2.05 15.84 -7.93
CA ALA A 198 2.78 14.92 -8.78
C ALA A 198 3.37 15.61 -10.03
N ILE A 199 2.59 16.46 -10.70
CA ILE A 199 3.06 17.26 -11.85
C ILE A 199 4.13 18.26 -11.39
N GLY A 200 3.96 18.88 -10.22
CA GLY A 200 4.91 19.81 -9.63
C GLY A 200 6.31 19.21 -9.44
N LEU A 201 6.41 17.90 -9.17
CA LEU A 201 7.70 17.20 -9.02
C LEU A 201 8.54 17.18 -10.31
N LEU A 202 7.91 17.30 -11.49
CA LEU A 202 8.57 17.25 -12.80
C LEU A 202 9.46 18.47 -13.09
N THR A 203 9.16 19.61 -12.47
CA THR A 203 9.87 20.87 -12.72
C THR A 203 10.64 21.33 -11.48
N PRO A 204 11.91 21.72 -11.59
CA PRO A 204 12.70 22.18 -10.44
C PRO A 204 12.08 23.37 -9.69
N THR A 205 11.35 24.23 -10.39
CA THR A 205 10.70 25.43 -9.83
C THR A 205 9.50 25.09 -8.95
N LEU A 206 8.70 24.09 -9.32
CA LEU A 206 7.51 23.68 -8.56
C LEU A 206 7.77 22.52 -7.61
N ARG A 207 8.96 21.89 -7.68
CA ARG A 207 9.26 20.65 -6.95
C ARG A 207 9.04 20.75 -5.45
N ASN A 208 9.50 21.82 -4.81
CA ASN A 208 9.33 21.98 -3.37
C ASN A 208 7.86 22.12 -2.97
N TRP A 209 7.06 22.80 -3.79
CA TRP A 209 5.61 22.87 -3.61
C TRP A 209 4.96 21.51 -3.82
N GLY A 210 5.39 20.74 -4.83
CA GLY A 210 4.94 19.37 -5.05
C GLY A 210 5.24 18.45 -3.86
N ILE A 211 6.46 18.52 -3.31
CA ILE A 211 6.85 17.77 -2.10
C ILE A 211 5.95 18.15 -0.92
N LEU A 212 5.73 19.45 -0.70
CA LEU A 212 4.92 19.95 0.40
C LEU A 212 3.46 19.48 0.29
N LEU A 213 2.83 19.69 -0.87
CA LEU A 213 1.44 19.28 -1.13
C LEU A 213 1.25 17.77 -0.91
N LEU A 214 2.14 16.95 -1.50
CA LEU A 214 2.05 15.51 -1.35
C LEU A 214 2.31 15.07 0.09
N THR A 215 3.24 15.73 0.80
CA THR A 215 3.46 15.48 2.24
C THR A 215 2.20 15.75 3.04
N ILE A 216 1.54 16.90 2.82
CA ILE A 216 0.29 17.25 3.50
C ILE A 216 -0.78 16.19 3.24
N ILE A 217 -0.96 15.77 1.99
CA ILE A 217 -1.95 14.74 1.64
C ILE A 217 -1.66 13.40 2.33
N GLN A 218 -0.40 12.98 2.39
CA GLN A 218 -0.02 11.74 3.07
C GLN A 218 -0.27 11.81 4.58
N LEU A 219 0.05 12.94 5.21
CA LEU A 219 -0.19 13.16 6.64
C LEU A 219 -1.69 13.29 6.95
N MET A 220 -2.46 13.94 6.08
CA MET A 220 -3.92 13.97 6.18
C MET A 220 -4.50 12.55 6.06
N GLY A 221 -4.00 11.72 5.13
CA GLY A 221 -4.41 10.32 5.05
C GLY A 221 -4.18 9.56 6.35
N ILE A 222 -3.02 9.77 7.01
CA ILE A 222 -2.75 9.20 8.33
C ILE A 222 -3.77 9.70 9.38
N LEU A 223 -3.99 11.01 9.44
CA LEU A 223 -4.89 11.62 10.42
C LEU A 223 -6.33 11.12 10.25
N LEU A 224 -6.87 11.20 9.04
CA LEU A 224 -8.26 10.87 8.75
C LEU A 224 -8.53 9.36 8.90
N ILE A 225 -7.67 8.52 8.31
CA ILE A 225 -7.92 7.07 8.26
C ILE A 225 -7.50 6.38 9.57
N ALA A 226 -6.25 6.54 9.99
CA ALA A 226 -5.73 5.75 11.11
C ALA A 226 -5.98 6.39 12.48
N VAL A 227 -5.94 7.72 12.60
CA VAL A 227 -6.06 8.38 13.91
C VAL A 227 -7.53 8.63 14.27
N LEU A 228 -8.28 9.29 13.39
CA LEU A 228 -9.66 9.68 13.66
C LEU A 228 -10.65 8.54 13.41
N ASN A 229 -10.58 7.89 12.23
CA ASN A 229 -11.44 6.75 11.92
C ASN A 229 -10.96 5.42 12.52
N LYS A 230 -9.76 5.40 13.15
CA LYS A 230 -9.17 4.22 13.82
C LYS A 230 -9.16 2.97 12.92
N TRP A 231 -8.92 3.19 11.63
CA TRP A 231 -9.00 2.15 10.62
C TRP A 231 -7.69 2.04 9.85
N ASN A 232 -7.31 0.80 9.49
CA ASN A 232 -6.10 0.50 8.74
C ASN A 232 -4.81 1.18 9.27
N TYR A 233 -4.32 0.76 10.45
CA TYR A 233 -3.13 1.35 11.06
C TYR A 233 -1.85 1.23 10.21
N VAL A 234 -1.76 0.25 9.30
CA VAL A 234 -0.58 0.11 8.42
C VAL A 234 -0.33 1.31 7.53
N ILE A 235 -1.34 2.17 7.31
CA ILE A 235 -1.17 3.40 6.54
C ILE A 235 -0.18 4.36 7.21
N ILE A 236 0.04 4.27 8.54
CA ILE A 236 0.99 5.11 9.27
C ILE A 236 2.43 4.88 8.78
N PRO A 237 3.04 3.69 8.98
CA PRO A 237 4.41 3.47 8.52
C PRO A 237 4.51 3.60 6.99
N TRP A 238 3.47 3.20 6.25
CA TRP A 238 3.44 3.32 4.79
C TRP A 238 3.54 4.76 4.30
N ASN A 239 2.67 5.65 4.76
CA ASN A 239 2.68 7.04 4.32
C ASN A 239 3.93 7.78 4.83
N LEU A 240 4.44 7.47 6.03
CA LEU A 240 5.68 8.06 6.54
C LEU A 240 6.90 7.71 5.67
N VAL A 241 6.98 6.46 5.20
CA VAL A 241 8.03 6.04 4.26
C VAL A 241 7.90 6.77 2.94
N ILE A 242 6.69 6.88 2.40
CA ILE A 242 6.43 7.63 1.17
C ILE A 242 6.84 9.11 1.31
N VAL A 243 6.51 9.75 2.44
CA VAL A 243 6.98 11.11 2.76
C VAL A 243 8.51 11.15 2.79
N GLY A 244 9.16 10.25 3.52
CA GLY A 244 10.62 10.20 3.55
C GLY A 244 11.24 10.05 2.17
N PHE A 245 10.64 9.23 1.29
CA PHE A 245 11.06 9.10 -0.10
C PHE A 245 10.85 10.38 -0.92
N LEU A 246 9.74 11.09 -0.75
CA LEU A 246 9.52 12.39 -1.42
C LEU A 246 10.65 13.36 -1.12
N TRP A 247 10.99 13.52 0.16
CA TRP A 247 12.07 14.41 0.59
C TRP A 247 13.44 13.91 0.10
N LEU A 248 13.76 12.63 0.29
CA LEU A 248 15.07 12.08 -0.12
C LEU A 248 15.30 12.14 -1.64
N LEU A 249 14.27 11.87 -2.43
CA LEU A 249 14.41 11.75 -3.89
C LEU A 249 14.30 13.09 -4.61
N PHE A 250 13.49 14.03 -4.11
CA PHE A 250 13.17 15.26 -4.83
C PHE A 250 13.72 16.52 -4.17
N TYR A 251 13.95 16.57 -2.85
CA TYR A 251 14.43 17.79 -2.23
C TYR A 251 15.82 18.19 -2.74
N ASN A 252 15.99 19.49 -3.03
CA ASN A 252 17.23 20.10 -3.50
C ASN A 252 17.86 19.36 -4.71
N THR A 253 17.02 18.89 -5.63
CA THR A 253 17.44 18.30 -6.91
C THR A 253 17.29 19.34 -8.02
N LYS A 254 18.24 19.36 -8.96
CA LYS A 254 18.25 20.33 -10.09
C LYS A 254 17.81 19.70 -11.41
N GLU A 255 17.69 18.38 -11.43
CA GLU A 255 17.30 17.55 -12.57
C GLU A 255 15.90 17.96 -13.07
N ARG A 256 15.73 18.09 -14.39
CA ARG A 256 14.43 18.24 -15.06
C ARG A 256 13.87 16.87 -15.44
N TRP A 257 12.61 16.80 -15.87
CA TRP A 257 11.98 15.54 -16.29
C TRP A 257 12.77 14.78 -17.38
N ASN A 258 13.36 15.51 -18.34
CA ASN A 258 14.23 14.94 -19.38
C ASN A 258 15.50 14.28 -18.85
N ASP A 259 15.92 14.64 -17.63
CA ASP A 259 17.11 14.10 -16.99
C ASP A 259 16.82 12.79 -16.25
N PHE A 260 15.55 12.39 -16.11
CA PHE A 260 15.13 11.12 -15.49
C PHE A 260 15.34 9.91 -16.40
N SER A 261 16.53 9.81 -16.98
CA SER A 261 16.89 8.66 -17.80
C SER A 261 17.22 7.44 -16.95
N LEU A 262 16.70 6.28 -17.35
CA LEU A 262 17.10 4.96 -16.85
C LEU A 262 18.29 4.37 -17.63
N GLY A 263 18.88 5.15 -18.54
CA GLY A 263 20.01 4.72 -19.37
C GLY A 263 19.69 3.49 -20.21
N LYS A 264 20.56 2.47 -20.17
CA LYS A 264 20.41 1.19 -20.89
C LYS A 264 19.70 0.11 -20.06
N MET A 265 19.11 0.43 -18.92
CA MET A 265 18.51 -0.56 -18.02
C MET A 265 17.12 -1.01 -18.50
N VAL A 266 17.10 -1.93 -19.48
CA VAL A 266 15.85 -2.43 -20.09
C VAL A 266 14.90 -3.04 -19.05
N GLY A 267 15.40 -3.81 -18.08
CA GLY A 267 14.57 -4.41 -17.03
C GLY A 267 13.82 -3.37 -16.18
N LEU A 268 14.50 -2.30 -15.77
CA LEU A 268 13.84 -1.21 -15.02
C LEU A 268 12.83 -0.45 -15.87
N LYS A 269 13.14 -0.22 -17.15
CA LYS A 269 12.19 0.40 -18.08
C LYS A 269 10.94 -0.46 -18.23
N LEU A 270 11.11 -1.77 -18.45
CA LEU A 270 10.00 -2.70 -18.61
C LEU A 270 9.10 -2.72 -17.36
N VAL A 271 9.68 -2.87 -16.17
CA VAL A 271 8.93 -2.86 -14.91
C VAL A 271 8.16 -1.54 -14.76
N LEU A 272 8.83 -0.41 -14.96
CA LEU A 272 8.19 0.90 -14.83
C LEU A 272 7.05 1.06 -15.83
N THR A 273 7.25 0.69 -17.09
CA THR A 273 6.22 0.77 -18.14
C THR A 273 5.03 -0.11 -17.80
N VAL A 274 5.25 -1.37 -17.41
CA VAL A 274 4.16 -2.29 -17.05
C VAL A 274 3.35 -1.72 -15.88
N VAL A 275 4.02 -1.28 -14.82
CA VAL A 275 3.37 -0.76 -13.60
C VAL A 275 2.61 0.53 -13.89
N LEU A 276 3.17 1.46 -14.66
CA LEU A 276 2.52 2.74 -14.95
C LEU A 276 1.40 2.66 -15.99
N LEU A 277 1.38 1.60 -16.82
CA LEU A 277 0.26 1.34 -17.74
C LEU A 277 -0.82 0.46 -17.11
N MET A 278 -0.54 -0.16 -15.98
CA MET A 278 -1.47 -1.06 -15.27
C MET A 278 -2.85 -0.45 -14.99
N PRO A 279 -2.96 0.82 -14.56
CA PRO A 279 -4.26 1.47 -14.35
C PRO A 279 -5.12 1.56 -15.62
N LEU A 280 -4.50 1.60 -16.81
CA LEU A 280 -5.21 1.61 -18.09
C LEU A 280 -5.73 0.23 -18.48
N VAL A 281 -4.95 -0.81 -18.19
CA VAL A 281 -5.31 -2.22 -18.44
C VAL A 281 -6.39 -2.71 -17.47
N GLY A 282 -6.41 -2.15 -16.25
CA GLY A 282 -7.40 -2.47 -15.22
C GLY A 282 -8.86 -2.30 -15.67
N LYS A 283 -9.14 -1.41 -16.63
CA LYS A 283 -10.49 -1.26 -17.20
C LYS A 283 -10.96 -2.48 -17.99
N PHE A 284 -10.03 -3.28 -18.51
CA PHE A 284 -10.31 -4.44 -19.35
C PHE A 284 -10.06 -5.78 -18.64
N THR A 285 -9.60 -5.74 -17.39
CA THR A 285 -9.15 -6.93 -16.66
C THR A 285 -9.69 -6.93 -15.24
N LYS A 286 -9.91 -8.12 -14.67
CA LYS A 286 -10.26 -8.29 -13.25
C LYS A 286 -9.03 -8.20 -12.34
N LEU A 287 -8.16 -7.22 -12.62
CA LEU A 287 -6.94 -7.06 -11.83
C LEU A 287 -7.30 -6.55 -10.42
N PRO A 288 -6.54 -6.95 -9.40
CA PRO A 288 -6.78 -6.47 -8.04
C PRO A 288 -6.66 -4.95 -7.89
N TYR A 289 -7.51 -4.35 -7.05
CA TYR A 289 -7.53 -2.91 -6.79
C TYR A 289 -6.16 -2.28 -6.43
N PRO A 290 -5.34 -2.89 -5.54
CA PRO A 290 -4.04 -2.32 -5.17
C PRO A 290 -3.09 -2.13 -6.36
N VAL A 291 -3.17 -3.04 -7.33
CA VAL A 291 -2.30 -3.10 -8.51
C VAL A 291 -2.65 -1.98 -9.52
N GLN A 292 -3.89 -1.49 -9.48
CA GLN A 292 -4.40 -0.43 -10.35
C GLN A 292 -4.27 0.98 -9.74
N PHE A 293 -3.70 1.10 -8.54
CA PHE A 293 -3.66 2.34 -7.75
C PHE A 293 -5.04 2.92 -7.40
N LYS A 294 -6.06 2.06 -7.30
CA LYS A 294 -7.45 2.42 -6.98
C LYS A 294 -7.80 2.39 -5.50
N LEU A 295 -6.83 2.07 -4.62
CA LEU A 295 -7.09 2.06 -3.18
C LEU A 295 -7.61 3.44 -2.73
N TYR A 296 -8.69 3.44 -1.95
CA TYR A 296 -9.39 4.66 -1.50
C TYR A 296 -9.92 5.53 -2.63
N SER A 297 -10.21 4.94 -3.80
CA SER A 297 -10.82 5.64 -4.93
C SER A 297 -12.25 5.18 -5.20
N GLU A 298 -12.58 3.94 -4.86
CA GLU A 298 -13.95 3.40 -4.93
C GLU A 298 -14.31 2.85 -3.54
N PHE A 299 -15.59 2.95 -3.17
CA PHE A 299 -16.04 2.49 -1.86
C PHE A 299 -15.59 1.05 -1.68
N LEU A 300 -14.97 0.77 -0.53
CA LEU A 300 -14.55 -0.57 -0.20
C LEU A 300 -15.83 -1.41 -0.20
N GLU A 301 -15.84 -2.49 -0.97
CA GLU A 301 -16.93 -3.45 -0.94
C GLU A 301 -17.21 -3.85 0.51
N ASP A 302 -18.36 -3.45 1.03
CA ASP A 302 -18.73 -3.74 2.41
C ASP A 302 -19.20 -5.19 2.42
N SER A 303 -18.36 -6.05 3.00
CA SER A 303 -18.52 -7.50 2.93
C SER A 303 -19.06 -8.01 4.25
N HIS A 304 -20.26 -8.60 4.17
CA HIS A 304 -21.01 -9.07 5.32
C HIS A 304 -21.24 -10.57 5.19
N LEU A 305 -20.81 -11.30 6.21
CA LEU A 305 -20.97 -12.74 6.31
C LEU A 305 -22.14 -13.04 7.24
N TYR A 306 -23.19 -13.66 6.71
CA TYR A 306 -24.40 -13.99 7.47
C TYR A 306 -24.34 -15.44 7.92
N LEU A 307 -24.51 -15.65 9.22
CA LEU A 307 -24.46 -16.95 9.89
C LEU A 307 -25.73 -17.11 10.71
N LEU A 308 -26.45 -18.22 10.54
CA LEU A 308 -27.61 -18.52 11.39
C LEU A 308 -27.18 -18.71 12.86
N LYS A 309 -27.99 -18.21 13.79
CA LYS A 309 -27.71 -18.23 15.24
C LYS A 309 -27.70 -19.60 15.92
N GLU A 310 -28.06 -20.68 15.21
CA GLU A 310 -28.23 -22.03 15.78
C GLU A 310 -26.95 -22.52 16.49
N ASP A 311 -26.92 -22.41 17.82
CA ASP A 311 -25.90 -22.86 18.79
C ASP A 311 -24.43 -22.50 18.51
N ASN A 312 -24.17 -21.62 17.55
CA ASN A 312 -22.82 -21.19 17.20
C ASN A 312 -22.29 -20.17 18.21
N ASP A 313 -21.07 -20.41 18.70
CA ASP A 313 -20.35 -19.46 19.52
C ASP A 313 -19.62 -18.43 18.64
N PHE A 314 -20.08 -17.19 18.66
CA PHE A 314 -19.47 -16.07 17.94
C PHE A 314 -18.55 -15.22 18.82
N SER A 315 -18.30 -15.62 20.08
CA SER A 315 -17.45 -14.88 21.03
C SER A 315 -16.00 -14.73 20.58
N GLN A 316 -15.55 -15.59 19.67
CA GLN A 316 -14.23 -15.51 19.04
C GLN A 316 -14.05 -14.29 18.15
N PHE A 317 -15.14 -13.73 17.61
CA PHE A 317 -15.09 -12.55 16.75
C PHE A 317 -15.14 -11.26 17.61
N PRO A 318 -14.46 -10.17 17.18
CA PRO A 318 -14.57 -8.88 17.85
C PRO A 318 -16.02 -8.40 17.89
N SER A 319 -16.50 -7.97 19.05
CA SER A 319 -17.89 -7.56 19.25
C SER A 319 -18.35 -6.44 18.31
N LYS A 320 -17.45 -5.55 17.90
CA LYS A 320 -17.76 -4.48 16.92
C LYS A 320 -17.97 -5.00 15.50
N ALA A 321 -17.42 -6.16 15.16
CA ALA A 321 -17.54 -6.76 13.85
C ALA A 321 -18.83 -7.58 13.72
N VAL A 322 -19.47 -7.94 14.83
CA VAL A 322 -20.65 -8.81 14.86
C VAL A 322 -21.91 -7.99 15.16
N ARG A 323 -22.96 -8.19 14.36
CA ARG A 323 -24.29 -7.61 14.60
C ARG A 323 -25.36 -8.67 14.44
N SER A 324 -26.22 -8.79 15.45
CA SER A 324 -27.42 -9.62 15.37
C SER A 324 -28.49 -8.97 14.48
N VAL A 325 -28.94 -9.69 13.45
CA VAL A 325 -30.05 -9.27 12.56
C VAL A 325 -31.04 -10.42 12.43
N GLY A 326 -32.16 -10.33 13.15
CA GLY A 326 -33.16 -11.40 13.18
C GLY A 326 -32.58 -12.73 13.67
N SER A 327 -32.67 -13.76 12.82
CA SER A 327 -32.14 -15.11 13.04
C SER A 327 -30.65 -15.27 12.69
N TYR A 328 -29.99 -14.20 12.24
CA TYR A 328 -28.59 -14.22 11.80
C TYR A 328 -27.69 -13.42 12.73
N GLU A 329 -26.45 -13.87 12.87
CA GLU A 329 -25.32 -13.02 13.20
C GLU A 329 -24.63 -12.59 11.91
N VAL A 330 -24.37 -11.30 11.79
CA VAL A 330 -23.74 -10.68 10.62
C VAL A 330 -22.36 -10.21 11.01
N ILE A 331 -21.34 -10.75 10.35
CA ILE A 331 -19.95 -10.37 10.57
C ILE A 331 -19.52 -9.43 9.46
N ASN A 332 -19.21 -8.18 9.80
CA ASN A 332 -18.55 -7.26 8.88
C ASN A 332 -17.05 -7.62 8.80
N LEU A 333 -16.66 -8.19 7.66
CA LEU A 333 -15.33 -8.72 7.45
C LEU A 333 -14.25 -7.61 7.43
N GLN A 334 -14.63 -6.40 7.03
CA GLN A 334 -13.73 -5.27 6.95
C GLN A 334 -13.38 -4.71 8.34
N TYR A 335 -14.36 -4.65 9.26
CA TYR A 335 -14.13 -4.32 10.67
C TYR A 335 -13.37 -5.43 11.39
N TRP A 336 -13.74 -6.70 11.16
CA TRP A 336 -13.02 -7.84 11.71
C TRP A 336 -11.52 -7.77 11.35
N ALA A 337 -11.19 -7.62 10.06
CA ALA A 337 -9.80 -7.57 9.63
C ALA A 337 -9.08 -6.33 10.16
N SER A 338 -9.74 -5.17 10.24
CA SER A 338 -9.12 -3.99 10.82
C SER A 338 -8.74 -4.19 12.29
N GLU A 339 -9.62 -4.80 13.09
CA GLU A 339 -9.37 -5.05 14.53
C GLU A 339 -8.37 -6.21 14.74
N VAL A 340 -8.41 -7.25 13.91
CA VAL A 340 -7.55 -8.44 14.06
C VAL A 340 -6.18 -8.24 13.39
N TYR A 341 -6.15 -7.75 12.15
CA TYR A 341 -4.93 -7.63 11.35
C TYR A 341 -4.27 -6.25 11.38
N ASN A 342 -4.94 -5.22 11.93
CA ASN A 342 -4.55 -3.81 11.78
C ASN A 342 -4.44 -3.38 10.29
N ALA A 343 -5.12 -4.10 9.40
CA ALA A 343 -5.10 -3.92 7.96
C ALA A 343 -6.42 -4.42 7.36
N PRO A 344 -6.85 -3.86 6.21
CA PRO A 344 -8.06 -4.33 5.54
C PRO A 344 -7.86 -5.71 4.91
N LEU A 345 -8.97 -6.40 4.61
CA LEU A 345 -8.92 -7.60 3.77
C LEU A 345 -8.46 -7.27 2.36
N TYR A 346 -7.94 -8.28 1.67
CA TYR A 346 -7.65 -8.15 0.27
C TYR A 346 -8.92 -8.12 -0.56
N GLN A 347 -9.08 -7.04 -1.33
CA GLN A 347 -10.30 -6.74 -2.06
C GLN A 347 -10.31 -7.41 -3.42
N SER A 348 -10.97 -8.57 -3.46
CA SER A 348 -11.28 -9.27 -4.71
C SER A 348 -12.44 -10.26 -4.48
N ASN A 349 -13.34 -10.36 -5.45
CA ASN A 349 -14.46 -11.31 -5.42
C ASN A 349 -13.99 -12.74 -5.15
N LEU A 350 -12.85 -13.13 -5.74
CA LEU A 350 -12.26 -14.45 -5.52
C LEU A 350 -11.93 -14.70 -4.04
N ASN A 351 -11.34 -13.71 -3.36
CA ASN A 351 -11.01 -13.85 -1.94
C ASN A 351 -12.28 -14.02 -1.09
N TYR A 352 -13.31 -13.26 -1.43
CA TYR A 352 -14.60 -13.29 -0.75
C TYR A 352 -15.36 -14.61 -0.95
N GLU A 353 -15.46 -15.12 -2.18
CA GLU A 353 -16.05 -16.44 -2.50
C GLU A 353 -15.35 -17.57 -1.74
N ILE A 354 -14.03 -17.46 -1.57
CA ILE A 354 -13.25 -18.47 -0.85
C ILE A 354 -13.49 -18.36 0.66
N ILE A 355 -13.54 -17.15 1.22
CA ILE A 355 -13.90 -16.95 2.62
C ILE A 355 -15.27 -17.58 2.90
N GLU A 356 -16.27 -17.32 2.07
CA GLU A 356 -17.61 -17.92 2.19
C GLU A 356 -17.55 -19.45 2.17
N THR A 357 -16.80 -20.02 1.22
CA THR A 357 -16.64 -21.47 1.07
C THR A 357 -15.96 -22.10 2.28
N GLU A 358 -14.89 -21.50 2.78
CA GLU A 358 -14.13 -22.05 3.89
C GLU A 358 -14.86 -21.87 5.24
N VAL A 359 -15.55 -20.74 5.44
CA VAL A 359 -16.45 -20.55 6.61
C VAL A 359 -17.57 -21.58 6.58
N SER A 360 -18.16 -21.86 5.42
CA SER A 360 -19.21 -22.89 5.28
C SER A 360 -18.73 -24.28 5.71
N LYS A 361 -17.44 -24.59 5.56
CA LYS A 361 -16.85 -25.84 6.05
C LYS A 361 -16.68 -25.86 7.57
N ILE A 362 -16.40 -24.71 8.17
CA ILE A 362 -16.26 -24.55 9.63
C ILE A 362 -17.64 -24.65 10.30
N TYR A 363 -18.68 -24.12 9.65
CA TYR A 363 -20.06 -24.11 10.13
C TYR A 363 -21.00 -24.93 9.22
N PRO A 364 -20.81 -26.25 9.10
CA PRO A 364 -21.53 -27.08 8.11
C PRO A 364 -23.04 -27.19 8.35
N ASN A 365 -23.48 -26.92 9.59
CA ASN A 365 -24.89 -26.97 9.97
C ASN A 365 -25.61 -25.63 9.78
N THR A 366 -24.92 -24.62 9.28
CA THR A 366 -25.41 -23.25 9.21
C THR A 366 -25.42 -22.80 7.76
N LYS A 367 -26.52 -22.18 7.33
CA LYS A 367 -26.51 -21.46 6.04
C LYS A 367 -25.61 -20.25 6.18
N VAL A 368 -24.47 -20.32 5.50
CA VAL A 368 -23.56 -19.19 5.32
C VAL A 368 -23.91 -18.55 3.99
N PHE A 369 -24.08 -17.24 3.98
CA PHE A 369 -24.08 -16.48 2.73
C PHE A 369 -23.30 -15.19 2.91
N LEU A 370 -22.54 -14.84 1.88
CA LEU A 370 -21.81 -13.59 1.81
C LEU A 370 -22.57 -12.58 0.97
N THR A 371 -22.77 -11.38 1.50
CA THR A 371 -23.19 -10.25 0.68
C THR A 371 -22.03 -9.28 0.52
N ILE A 372 -21.87 -8.82 -0.72
CA ILE A 372 -20.92 -7.79 -1.10
C ILE A 372 -21.77 -6.63 -1.58
N SER A 373 -21.95 -5.62 -0.75
CA SER A 373 -22.68 -4.42 -1.16
C SER A 373 -21.68 -3.39 -1.68
N SER A 374 -21.83 -3.00 -2.95
CA SER A 374 -21.34 -1.71 -3.40
C SER A 374 -22.42 -0.68 -3.04
N SER A 375 -22.06 0.39 -2.32
CA SER A 375 -23.03 1.36 -1.79
C SER A 375 -23.83 2.15 -2.83
N ASN A 376 -23.71 1.83 -4.12
CA ASN A 376 -24.63 2.34 -5.15
C ASN A 376 -26.01 1.64 -5.09
N ASP A 377 -26.13 0.50 -4.39
CA ASP A 377 -27.40 -0.25 -4.31
C ASP A 377 -28.16 -0.02 -2.99
N SER A 378 -27.62 0.74 -2.03
CA SER A 378 -28.26 0.96 -0.72
C SER A 378 -29.41 1.97 -0.70
N ASP A 379 -29.68 2.67 -1.82
CA ASP A 379 -30.75 3.69 -1.91
C ASP A 379 -32.09 3.16 -2.46
N THR A 380 -32.30 1.84 -2.58
CA THR A 380 -33.56 1.30 -3.15
C THR A 380 -34.36 0.33 -2.27
N THR A 381 -34.02 0.16 -1.00
CA THR A 381 -34.80 -0.74 -0.11
C THR A 381 -35.05 -0.20 1.31
N GLU A 382 -35.37 1.09 1.42
CA GLU A 382 -36.16 1.60 2.54
C GLU A 382 -37.40 2.34 2.01
N GLU A 383 -38.40 1.57 1.57
CA GLU A 383 -39.83 1.92 1.62
C GLU A 383 -40.66 0.72 2.09
#